data_AF-A0AAX3T0A3-F1
#
_entry.id   AF-A0AAX3T0A3-F1
#
_cell.length_a   1.000
_cell.length_b   1.000
_cell.length_c   1.000
_cell.angle_alpha   90.00
_cell.angle_beta   90.00
_cell.angle_gamma   90.00
#
_symmetry.space_group_name_H-M   'P 1'
#
loop_
_entity.id
_entity.type
_entity.pdbx_description
1 polymer ?
#
loop_
_entity_poly.entity_id
_entity_poly.type
_entity_poly.pdbx_seq_one_letter_code
_entity_poly.pdbx_strand_id
1 'polypeptide(L)'
;MLAFDSLIIKAAYASRVPYGGALAVDRHQFSEYITTWLTNNSNVTLIDQEVTTIDDKAITLIASGPLTTSKFQTTIQALLG
;
A
#
# COMPACT_ATOMS: atom_id res chain seq x y z
N MET A 1 -7.55 19.03 -0.73
CA MET A 1 -7.07 17.65 -0.99
C MET A 1 -5.68 17.36 -0.41
N LEU A 2 -4.81 18.35 -0.20
CA LEU A 2 -3.51 18.19 0.48
C LEU A 2 -3.57 18.13 2.03
N ALA A 3 -4.77 18.23 2.62
CA ALA A 3 -4.94 18.52 4.05
C ALA A 3 -4.52 17.39 5.01
N PHE A 4 -4.39 16.16 4.54
CA PHE A 4 -4.06 14.99 5.38
C PHE A 4 -2.65 14.44 5.13
N ASP A 5 -1.77 15.27 4.55
CA ASP A 5 -0.36 14.95 4.34
C ASP A 5 -0.08 13.61 3.64
N SER A 6 -1.00 13.20 2.75
CA SER A 6 -0.98 11.90 2.09
C SER A 6 0.32 11.64 1.32
N LEU A 7 1.02 10.55 1.68
CA LEU A 7 2.19 10.06 0.96
C LEU A 7 1.89 9.80 -0.52
N ILE A 8 0.72 9.22 -0.81
CA ILE A 8 0.26 8.91 -2.17
C ILE A 8 0.13 10.18 -3.02
N ILE A 9 -0.45 11.25 -2.46
CA ILE A 9 -0.59 12.52 -3.17
C ILE A 9 0.79 13.15 -3.40
N LYS A 10 1.67 13.15 -2.41
CA LYS A 10 3.05 13.67 -2.55
C LYS A 10 3.81 12.94 -3.67
N ALA A 11 3.76 11.60 -3.66
CA ALA A 11 4.37 10.77 -4.70
C ALA A 11 3.81 11.10 -6.08
N ALA A 12 2.49 11.28 -6.21
CA ALA A 12 1.85 11.56 -7.49
C ALA A 12 2.27 12.91 -8.08
N TYR A 13 2.46 13.94 -7.25
CA TYR A 13 2.99 15.21 -7.72
C TYR A 13 4.48 15.13 -8.06
N ALA A 14 5.26 14.38 -7.29
CA ALA A 14 6.70 14.20 -7.52
C ALA A 14 7.00 13.46 -8.84
N SER A 15 6.15 12.54 -9.27
CA SER A 15 6.32 11.75 -10.49
C SER A 15 5.37 12.16 -11.62
N ARG A 16 4.79 13.37 -11.57
CA ARG A 16 3.79 13.82 -12.55
C ARG A 16 4.33 13.84 -13.98
N VAL A 17 3.53 13.34 -14.92
CA VAL A 17 3.76 13.46 -16.37
C VAL A 17 2.64 14.24 -17.06
N PRO A 18 2.90 14.88 -18.22
CA PRO A 18 1.85 15.57 -18.98
C PRO A 18 0.76 14.60 -19.45
N TYR A 19 -0.50 14.89 -19.10
CA TYR A 19 -1.67 14.17 -19.61
C TYR A 19 -2.90 15.08 -19.55
N GLY A 20 -3.75 15.03 -20.58
CA GLY A 20 -4.79 16.01 -20.91
C GLY A 20 -5.78 16.36 -19.79
N GLY A 21 -5.36 17.21 -18.85
CA GLY A 21 -6.18 17.74 -17.76
C GLY A 21 -6.24 16.88 -16.50
N ALA A 22 -5.73 15.65 -16.51
CA ALA A 22 -5.67 14.78 -15.33
C ALA A 22 -4.25 14.64 -14.78
N LEU A 23 -4.16 14.25 -13.50
CA LEU A 23 -2.88 13.90 -12.89
C LEU A 23 -2.50 12.48 -13.32
N ALA A 24 -1.58 12.39 -14.28
CA ALA A 24 -0.89 11.15 -14.63
C ALA A 24 0.50 11.13 -14.00
N VAL A 25 1.01 9.92 -13.76
CA VAL A 25 2.30 9.70 -13.11
C VAL A 25 3.19 8.78 -13.95
N ASP A 26 4.50 8.98 -13.87
CA ASP A 26 5.47 7.95 -14.17
C ASP A 26 5.35 6.85 -13.11
N ARG A 27 5.00 5.64 -13.56
CA ARG A 27 4.70 4.52 -12.67
C ARG A 27 5.92 4.05 -11.86
N HIS A 28 7.11 4.04 -12.47
CA HIS A 28 8.32 3.58 -11.79
C HIS A 28 8.76 4.59 -10.74
N GLN A 29 8.82 5.87 -11.12
CA GLN A 29 9.18 6.93 -10.18
C GLN A 29 8.17 7.04 -9.03
N PHE A 30 6.88 6.86 -9.32
CA PHE A 30 5.83 6.87 -8.30
C PHE A 30 6.02 5.75 -7.27
N SER A 31 6.21 4.51 -7.73
CA SER A 31 6.36 3.35 -6.83
C SER A 31 7.68 3.39 -6.07
N GLU A 32 8.76 3.84 -6.71
CA GLU A 32 10.07 3.98 -6.08
C GLU A 32 10.03 5.00 -4.95
N TYR A 33 9.43 6.17 -5.18
CA TYR A 33 9.27 7.22 -4.16
C TYR A 33 8.61 6.68 -2.88
N ILE A 34 7.48 5.95 -3.04
CA ILE A 34 6.73 5.39 -1.91
C ILE A 34 7.56 4.32 -1.20
N THR A 35 8.19 3.43 -1.96
CA THR A 35 9.01 2.34 -1.43
C THR A 35 10.17 2.89 -0.61
N THR A 36 10.94 3.83 -1.15
CA THR A 36 12.06 4.49 -0.47
C THR A 36 11.59 5.22 0.80
N TRP A 37 10.44 5.89 0.75
CA TRP A 37 9.90 6.56 1.93
C TRP A 37 9.56 5.56 3.03
N LEU A 38 8.90 4.44 2.69
CA LEU A 38 8.53 3.39 3.66
C LEU A 38 9.76 2.70 4.26
N THR A 39 10.74 2.33 3.43
CA THR A 39 11.93 1.59 3.89
C THR A 39 12.83 2.44 4.79
N ASN A 40 12.81 3.76 4.64
CA ASN A 40 13.60 4.68 5.47
C ASN A 40 12.85 5.20 6.71
N ASN A 41 11.59 4.81 6.91
CA ASN A 41 10.79 5.30 8.03
C ASN A 41 10.97 4.41 9.26
N SER A 42 11.44 4.99 10.37
CA SER A 42 11.70 4.26 11.62
C SER A 42 10.46 3.65 12.28
N ASN A 43 9.26 4.12 11.93
CA ASN A 43 7.99 3.59 12.45
C ASN A 43 7.40 2.47 11.58
N VAL A 44 8.09 2.10 10.49
CA VAL A 44 7.65 1.08 9.55
C VAL A 44 8.69 -0.03 9.52
N THR A 45 8.24 -1.28 9.65
CA THR A 45 9.07 -2.47 9.42
C THR A 45 8.51 -3.19 8.20
N LEU A 46 9.34 -3.35 7.16
CA LEU A 46 8.97 -4.10 5.97
C LEU A 46 9.34 -5.58 6.15
N ILE A 47 8.38 -6.47 5.95
CA ILE A 47 8.60 -7.92 5.96
C ILE A 47 8.12 -8.47 4.62
N ASP A 48 9.05 -8.87 3.77
CA ASP A 48 8.76 -9.39 2.42
C ASP A 48 8.44 -10.89 2.49
N GLN A 49 7.19 -11.20 2.85
CA GLN A 49 6.71 -12.58 2.99
C GLN A 49 5.21 -12.71 2.64
N GLU A 50 4.80 -13.90 2.20
CA GLU A 50 3.38 -14.22 2.09
C GLU A 50 2.75 -14.33 3.48
N VAL A 51 1.69 -13.57 3.72
CA VAL A 51 0.87 -13.68 4.95
C VAL A 51 -0.29 -14.62 4.67
N THR A 52 -0.41 -15.67 5.49
CA THR A 52 -1.51 -16.66 5.37
C THR A 52 -2.34 -16.80 6.64
N THR A 53 -1.92 -16.19 7.75
CA THR A 53 -2.59 -16.21 9.04
C THR A 53 -2.79 -14.79 9.58
N ILE A 54 -3.75 -14.61 10.49
CA ILE A 54 -4.02 -13.33 11.15
C ILE A 54 -3.98 -13.58 12.66
N ASP A 55 -3.31 -12.70 13.39
CA ASP A 55 -3.38 -12.66 14.86
C ASP A 55 -4.63 -11.88 15.27
N ASP A 56 -5.60 -12.56 15.87
CA ASP A 56 -6.88 -12.01 16.28
C ASP A 56 -6.80 -11.06 17.50
N LYS A 57 -5.63 -11.00 18.15
CA LYS A 57 -5.37 -10.08 19.27
C LYS A 57 -4.74 -8.76 18.83
N ALA A 58 -4.23 -8.68 17.60
CA ALA A 58 -3.56 -7.51 17.07
C ALA A 58 -4.51 -6.65 16.21
N ILE A 59 -4.38 -5.33 16.30
CA ILE A 59 -5.06 -4.42 15.37
C ILE A 59 -4.45 -4.63 13.98
N THR A 60 -5.24 -5.16 13.05
CA THR A 60 -4.79 -5.53 11.71
C THR A 60 -5.58 -4.80 10.63
N LEU A 61 -4.88 -4.14 9.71
CA LEU A 61 -5.47 -3.59 8.48
C LEU A 61 -5.14 -4.52 7.31
N ILE A 62 -6.16 -5.06 6.65
CA ILE A 62 -6.00 -5.95 5.50
C ILE A 62 -6.09 -5.13 4.20
N ALA A 63 -4.99 -5.10 3.43
CA ALA A 63 -4.87 -4.33 2.19
C ALA A 63 -4.21 -5.14 1.04
N SER A 64 -4.52 -6.43 0.94
CA SER A 64 -3.90 -7.39 -0.01
C SER A 64 -4.25 -7.19 -1.49
N GLY A 65 -5.17 -6.26 -1.81
CA GLY A 65 -5.55 -5.94 -3.18
C GLY A 65 -6.43 -7.01 -3.86
N PRO A 66 -6.76 -6.81 -5.16
CA PRO A 66 -7.72 -7.65 -5.88
C PRO A 66 -7.25 -9.08 -6.16
N LEU A 67 -5.93 -9.34 -6.02
CA LEU A 67 -5.31 -10.64 -6.29
C LEU A 67 -4.88 -11.35 -4.99
N THR A 68 -5.73 -11.28 -3.96
CA THR A 68 -5.49 -11.97 -2.68
C THR A 68 -5.36 -13.49 -2.90
N THR A 69 -4.38 -14.13 -2.25
CA THR A 69 -4.15 -15.58 -2.43
C THR A 69 -5.30 -16.39 -1.86
N SER A 70 -5.61 -17.53 -2.48
CA SER A 70 -6.72 -18.40 -2.01
C SER A 70 -6.52 -18.86 -0.57
N LYS A 71 -5.27 -19.10 -0.14
CA LYS A 71 -4.95 -19.46 1.25
C LYS A 71 -5.33 -18.35 2.21
N PHE A 72 -4.94 -17.12 1.92
CA PHE A 72 -5.25 -15.98 2.79
C PHE A 72 -6.73 -15.63 2.74
N GLN A 73 -7.40 -15.79 1.59
CA GLN A 73 -8.85 -15.64 1.48
C GLN A 73 -9.60 -16.57 2.43
N THR A 74 -9.22 -17.84 2.52
CA THR A 74 -9.81 -18.80 3.48
C THR A 74 -9.64 -18.32 4.93
N THR A 75 -8.47 -17.79 5.27
CA THR A 75 -8.22 -17.22 6.61
C THR A 75 -9.11 -16.01 6.90
N ILE A 76 -9.27 -15.10 5.93
CA ILE A 76 -10.15 -13.93 6.08
C ILE A 76 -11.61 -14.37 6.27
N GLN A 77 -12.07 -15.34 5.47
CA GLN A 77 -13.42 -15.90 5.60
C GLN A 77 -13.64 -16.51 6.99
N ALA A 78 -12.71 -17.33 7.47
CA ALA A 78 -12.81 -17.94 8.80
C ALA A 78 -12.87 -16.90 9.94
N LEU A 79 -12.25 -15.73 9.77
CA LEU A 79 -12.26 -14.65 10.75
C LEU A 79 -13.57 -13.84 10.74
N LEU A 80 -14.17 -13.64 9.57
CA LEU A 80 -15.36 -12.79 9.40
C LEU A 80 -16.69 -13.54 9.47
N GLY A 81 -16.67 -14.88 9.30
CA GLY A 81 -17.87 -15.73 9.19
C GLY A 81 -18.46 -15.74 7.78
#